data_AF-A0A7V3FZZ7-F1
#
_entry.id   AF-A0A7V3FZZ7-F1
#
_cell.length_a   1.000
_cell.length_b   1.000
_cell.length_c   1.000
_cell.angle_alpha   90.00
_cell.angle_beta   90.00
_cell.angle_gamma   90.00
#
_symmetry.space_group_name_H-M   'P 1'
#
loop_
_entity.id
_entity.type
_entity.pdbx_description
1 polymer ?
#
loop_
_entity_poly.entity_id
_entity_poly.type
_entity_poly.pdbx_seq_one_letter_code
_entity_poly.pdbx_strand_id
1 'polypeptide(L)'
;MARRIAVLAAFCFWMGGFVFYAGVVVPIARRTLNPPTQQAFITNQVSVVIHLAGSLALVLMFADSQTACDPHPRRVRWRRGLCLLLAAAHGLLVWTHWQISGQLDAGTGSIGPAENWYPFHRVYLLTATVQVFAASAWIILTLFAWRREDRSSSGDPGVSATGGL
;
A
#
# COMPACT_ATOMS: atom_id res chain seq x y z
N MET A 1 9.21 18.41 7.11
CA MET A 1 9.76 17.63 5.98
C MET A 1 9.98 16.15 6.29
N ALA A 2 10.66 15.77 7.39
CA ALA A 2 10.93 14.37 7.74
C ALA A 2 9.71 13.43 7.71
N ARG A 3 8.57 13.85 8.30
CA ARG A 3 7.29 13.11 8.25
C ARG A 3 6.88 12.71 6.83
N ARG A 4 6.87 13.67 5.91
CA ARG A 4 6.44 13.47 4.52
C ARG A 4 7.40 12.53 3.77
N ILE A 5 8.70 12.69 4.00
CA ILE A 5 9.73 11.80 3.43
C ILE A 5 9.52 10.37 3.94
N ALA A 6 9.30 10.18 5.23
CA ALA A 6 9.07 8.85 5.81
C ALA A 6 7.80 8.18 5.23
N VAL A 7 6.70 8.93 5.10
CA VAL A 7 5.46 8.44 4.48
C VAL A 7 5.67 8.06 3.02
N LEU A 8 6.35 8.90 2.23
CA LEU A 8 6.65 8.62 0.83
C LEU A 8 7.59 7.43 0.67
N ALA A 9 8.65 7.34 1.47
CA ALA A 9 9.59 6.23 1.43
C ALA A 9 8.88 4.90 1.75
N ALA A 10 8.07 4.86 2.82
CA ALA A 10 7.30 3.68 3.18
C ALA A 10 6.26 3.32 2.11
N PHE A 11 5.55 4.30 1.56
CA PHE A 11 4.59 4.11 0.48
C PHE A 11 5.25 3.55 -0.78
N CYS A 12 6.35 4.17 -1.23
CA CYS A 12 7.09 3.74 -2.41
C CYS A 12 7.68 2.34 -2.24
N PHE A 13 8.21 2.03 -1.05
CA PHE A 13 8.73 0.69 -0.76
C PHE A 13 7.60 -0.35 -0.79
N TRP A 14 6.49 -0.10 -0.10
CA TRP A 14 5.36 -1.03 -0.06
C TRP A 14 4.68 -1.18 -1.41
N MET A 15 4.15 -0.09 -1.98
CA MET A 15 3.38 -0.14 -3.23
C MET A 15 4.25 -0.37 -4.45
N GLY A 16 5.42 0.27 -4.51
CA GLY A 16 6.38 0.04 -5.59
C GLY A 16 6.91 -1.38 -5.56
N GLY A 17 7.30 -1.89 -4.39
CA GLY A 17 7.73 -3.27 -4.21
C GLY A 17 6.64 -4.28 -4.59
N PHE A 18 5.40 -4.04 -4.15
CA PHE A 18 4.26 -4.89 -4.51
C PHE A 18 4.00 -4.94 -6.01
N VAL A 19 3.87 -3.79 -6.67
CA VAL A 19 3.58 -3.71 -8.12
C VAL A 19 4.75 -4.26 -8.94
N PHE A 20 5.99 -3.96 -8.56
CA PHE A 20 7.17 -4.50 -9.22
C PHE A 20 7.23 -6.03 -9.10
N TYR A 21 7.02 -6.56 -7.90
CA TYR A 21 7.03 -8.00 -7.69
C TYR A 21 5.92 -8.70 -8.49
N ALA A 22 4.69 -8.22 -8.38
CA ALA A 22 3.54 -8.81 -9.06
C ALA A 22 3.61 -8.68 -10.59
N GLY A 23 4.04 -7.53 -11.10
CA GLY A 23 4.06 -7.22 -12.52
C GLY A 23 5.29 -7.72 -13.27
N VAL A 24 6.43 -7.87 -12.60
CA VAL A 24 7.71 -8.19 -13.23
C VAL A 24 8.28 -9.51 -12.72
N VAL A 25 8.47 -9.64 -11.41
CA VAL A 25 9.16 -10.81 -10.82
C VAL A 25 8.32 -12.08 -10.99
N VAL A 26 7.02 -12.03 -10.69
CA VAL A 26 6.12 -13.19 -10.79
C VAL A 26 6.04 -13.75 -12.22
N PRO A 27 5.85 -12.94 -13.29
CA PRO A 27 5.88 -13.44 -14.66
C PRO A 27 7.22 -14.03 -15.10
N ILE A 28 8.34 -13.43 -14.68
CA ILE A 28 9.68 -13.95 -14.97
C ILE A 28 9.86 -15.30 -14.28
N ALA A 29 9.58 -15.37 -12.97
CA ALA A 29 9.69 -16.58 -12.17
C ALA A 29 8.84 -17.74 -12.74
N ARG A 30 7.64 -17.47 -13.25
CA ARG A 30 6.78 -18.49 -13.92
C ARG A 30 7.44 -19.14 -15.12
N ARG A 31 8.32 -18.41 -15.82
CA ARG A 31 8.97 -18.88 -17.06
C ARG A 31 10.33 -19.51 -16.78
N THR A 32 10.99 -19.13 -15.68
CA THR A 32 12.37 -19.52 -15.40
C THR A 32 12.50 -20.60 -14.33
N LEU A 33 11.57 -20.68 -13.37
CA LEU A 33 11.66 -21.63 -12.27
C LEU A 33 10.96 -22.95 -12.61
N ASN A 34 11.69 -24.05 -12.42
CA ASN A 34 11.18 -25.40 -12.54
C ASN A 34 11.69 -26.23 -11.34
N PRO A 35 10.82 -26.90 -10.57
CA PRO A 35 9.36 -27.00 -10.75
C PRO A 35 8.61 -25.70 -10.36
N PRO A 36 7.37 -25.48 -10.87
CA PRO A 36 6.56 -24.29 -10.58
C PRO A 36 6.33 -24.02 -9.09
N THR A 37 6.46 -25.04 -8.24
CA THR A 37 6.30 -24.92 -6.79
C THR A 37 7.40 -24.07 -6.14
N GLN A 38 8.60 -24.01 -6.71
CA GLN A 38 9.68 -23.12 -6.24
C GLN A 38 9.25 -21.64 -6.25
N GLN A 39 8.50 -21.23 -7.27
CA GLN A 39 7.95 -19.88 -7.33
C GLN A 39 6.99 -19.60 -6.17
N ALA A 40 6.15 -20.57 -5.81
CA ALA A 40 5.19 -20.41 -4.73
C ALA A 40 5.90 -20.20 -3.39
N PHE A 41 6.99 -20.93 -3.12
CA PHE A 41 7.82 -20.73 -1.92
C PHE A 41 8.49 -19.35 -1.89
N ILE A 42 9.09 -18.90 -2.99
CA ILE A 42 9.69 -17.56 -3.08
C ILE A 42 8.62 -16.49 -2.85
N THR A 43 7.46 -16.64 -3.50
CA THR A 43 6.35 -15.69 -3.37
C THR A 43 5.80 -15.65 -1.96
N ASN A 44 5.74 -16.79 -1.26
CA ASN A 44 5.35 -16.85 0.15
C ASN A 44 6.31 -16.03 1.03
N GLN A 45 7.63 -16.21 0.88
CA GLN A 45 8.61 -15.45 1.66
C GLN A 45 8.58 -13.95 1.37
N VAL A 46 8.53 -13.58 0.08
CA VAL A 46 8.48 -12.17 -0.33
C VAL A 46 7.20 -11.49 0.16
N SER A 47 6.07 -12.21 0.11
CA SER A 47 4.78 -11.67 0.55
C SER A 47 4.76 -11.36 2.06
N VAL A 48 5.46 -12.14 2.90
CA VAL A 48 5.62 -11.80 4.33
C VAL A 48 6.31 -10.43 4.49
N VAL A 49 7.41 -10.21 3.77
CA VAL A 49 8.15 -8.93 3.82
C VAL A 49 7.27 -7.78 3.31
N ILE A 50 6.57 -7.97 2.19
CA ILE A 50 5.65 -6.98 1.63
C ILE A 50 4.50 -6.66 2.60
N HIS A 51 3.94 -7.67 3.28
CA HIS A 51 2.87 -7.46 4.24
C HIS A 51 3.34 -6.69 5.47
N LEU A 52 4.54 -7.00 6.01
CA LEU A 52 5.14 -6.24 7.11
C LEU A 52 5.40 -4.78 6.70
N ALA A 53 5.96 -4.58 5.51
CA ALA A 53 6.18 -3.26 4.94
C ALA A 53 4.87 -2.47 4.78
N GLY A 54 3.81 -3.13 4.31
CA GLY A 54 2.49 -2.52 4.18
C GLY A 54 1.86 -2.14 5.50
N SER A 55 2.01 -2.98 6.54
CA SER A 55 1.57 -2.65 7.90
C SER A 55 2.27 -1.40 8.42
N LEU A 56 3.60 -1.32 8.25
CA LEU A 56 4.38 -0.14 8.63
C LEU A 56 3.95 1.11 7.85
N ALA A 57 3.78 0.99 6.52
CA ALA A 57 3.33 2.09 5.68
C ALA A 57 1.94 2.59 6.09
N LEU A 58 0.99 1.70 6.37
CA LEU A 58 -0.35 2.05 6.82
C LEU A 58 -0.34 2.81 8.15
N VAL A 59 0.50 2.42 9.11
CA VAL A 59 0.64 3.15 10.38
C VAL A 59 1.13 4.58 10.12
N LEU A 60 2.14 4.75 9.28
CA LEU A 60 2.67 6.07 8.93
C LEU A 60 1.67 6.92 8.16
N MET A 61 0.93 6.31 7.21
CA MET A 61 -0.13 6.97 6.44
C MET A 61 -1.28 7.42 7.34
N PHE A 62 -1.69 6.57 8.28
CA PHE A 62 -2.72 6.91 9.26
C PHE A 62 -2.26 8.06 10.16
N ALA A 63 -1.05 7.99 10.70
CA ALA A 63 -0.48 9.07 11.51
C ALA A 63 -0.41 10.40 10.75
N ASP A 64 0.06 10.40 9.49
CA ASP A 64 0.06 11.61 8.66
C ASP A 64 -1.36 12.16 8.46
N SER A 65 -2.35 11.29 8.23
CA SER A 65 -3.74 11.70 8.04
C SER A 65 -4.38 12.37 9.27
N GLN A 66 -3.85 12.13 10.48
CA GLN A 66 -4.31 12.80 11.70
C GLN A 66 -3.60 14.14 11.93
N THR A 67 -2.37 14.27 11.48
CA THR A 67 -1.56 15.49 11.68
C THR A 67 -1.74 16.54 10.58
N ALA A 68 -2.26 16.14 9.41
CA ALA A 68 -2.46 17.04 8.29
C ALA A 68 -3.61 18.02 8.56
N CYS A 69 -3.30 19.33 8.56
CA CYS A 69 -4.29 20.39 8.71
C CYS A 69 -4.86 20.74 7.33
N ASP A 70 -5.82 19.95 6.85
CA ASP A 70 -6.54 20.24 5.60
C ASP A 70 -7.87 20.96 5.92
N PRO A 71 -8.07 22.21 5.44
CA PRO A 71 -9.28 22.99 5.71
C PRO A 71 -10.53 22.41 5.02
N HIS A 72 -10.40 21.46 4.08
CA HIS A 72 -11.54 20.90 3.37
C HIS A 72 -12.04 19.58 4.01
N PRO A 73 -13.17 19.58 4.75
CA PRO A 73 -13.61 18.43 5.54
C PRO A 73 -13.91 17.19 4.69
N ARG A 74 -14.45 17.38 3.46
CA ARG A 74 -14.68 16.28 2.51
C ARG A 74 -13.39 15.53 2.18
N ARG A 75 -12.27 16.22 1.95
CA ARG A 75 -10.99 15.60 1.58
C ARG A 75 -10.38 14.83 2.75
N VAL A 76 -10.44 15.39 3.96
CA VAL A 76 -10.07 14.67 5.19
C VAL A 76 -10.87 13.38 5.32
N ARG A 77 -12.19 13.45 5.12
CA ARG A 77 -13.06 12.27 5.15
C ARG A 77 -12.70 11.23 4.09
N TRP A 78 -12.43 11.64 2.85
CA TRP A 78 -11.97 10.72 1.80
C TRP A 78 -10.61 10.09 2.12
N ARG A 79 -9.63 10.85 2.60
CA ARG A 79 -8.31 10.31 2.99
C ARG A 79 -8.43 9.28 4.11
N ARG A 80 -9.23 9.58 5.14
CA ARG A 80 -9.51 8.63 6.24
C ARG A 80 -10.26 7.40 5.75
N GLY A 81 -11.28 7.58 4.90
CA GLY A 81 -12.01 6.47 4.29
C GLY A 81 -11.11 5.56 3.45
N LEU A 82 -10.19 6.14 2.66
CA LEU A 82 -9.20 5.39 1.90
C LEU A 82 -8.16 4.69 2.80
N CYS A 83 -7.70 5.32 3.88
CA CYS A 83 -6.86 4.65 4.87
C CYS A 83 -7.56 3.42 5.45
N LEU A 84 -8.84 3.54 5.81
CA LEU A 84 -9.63 2.42 6.35
C LEU A 84 -9.83 1.32 5.31
N LEU A 85 -10.16 1.69 4.07
CA LEU A 85 -10.27 0.74 2.96
C LEU A 85 -8.96 0.00 2.73
N LEU A 86 -7.83 0.70 2.75
CA LEU A 86 -6.50 0.10 2.58
C LEU A 86 -6.14 -0.81 3.76
N ALA A 87 -6.44 -0.41 5.00
CA ALA A 87 -6.24 -1.26 6.16
C ALA A 87 -7.07 -2.54 6.11
N ALA A 88 -8.35 -2.43 5.70
CA ALA A 88 -9.23 -3.58 5.52
C ALA A 88 -8.75 -4.50 4.37
N ALA A 89 -8.38 -3.93 3.23
CA ALA A 89 -7.85 -4.67 2.09
C ALA A 89 -6.54 -5.39 2.46
N HIS A 90 -5.64 -4.71 3.15
CA HIS A 90 -4.37 -5.27 3.60
C HIS A 90 -4.58 -6.41 4.60
N GLY A 91 -5.49 -6.23 5.57
CA GLY A 91 -5.88 -7.30 6.49
C GLY A 91 -6.44 -8.53 5.77
N LEU A 92 -7.28 -8.30 4.76
CA LEU A 92 -7.82 -9.37 3.92
C LEU A 92 -6.73 -10.08 3.10
N LEU A 93 -5.73 -9.36 2.58
CA LEU A 93 -4.56 -9.95 1.90
C LEU A 93 -3.72 -10.79 2.85
N VAL A 94 -3.43 -10.30 4.05
CA VAL A 94 -2.67 -11.06 5.06
C VAL A 94 -3.41 -12.34 5.43
N TRP A 95 -4.73 -12.26 5.65
CA TRP A 95 -5.54 -13.42 5.98
C TRP A 95 -5.60 -14.45 4.84
N THR A 96 -5.90 -14.01 3.62
CA THR A 96 -5.93 -14.90 2.45
C THR A 96 -4.55 -15.49 2.14
N HIS A 97 -3.48 -14.73 2.33
CA HIS A 97 -2.11 -15.23 2.23
C HIS A 97 -1.83 -16.32 3.25
N TRP A 98 -2.24 -16.15 4.51
CA TRP A 98 -2.07 -17.17 5.53
C TRP A 98 -2.78 -18.48 5.15
N GLN A 99 -4.02 -18.39 4.65
CA GLN A 99 -4.78 -19.54 4.15
C GLN A 99 -4.10 -20.26 2.97
N ILE A 100 -3.51 -19.50 2.04
CA ILE A 100 -2.76 -20.06 0.90
C ILE A 100 -1.45 -20.68 1.36
N SER A 101 -0.72 -20.02 2.26
CA SER A 101 0.59 -20.46 2.75
C SER A 101 0.51 -21.74 3.57
N GLY A 102 -0.59 -21.96 4.31
CA GLY A 102 -0.83 -23.19 5.06
C GLY A 102 -1.04 -24.43 4.18
N GLN A 103 -1.25 -24.24 2.87
CA GLN A 103 -1.40 -25.31 1.88
C GLN A 103 -0.09 -25.64 1.14
N LEU A 104 1.00 -24.92 1.45
CA LEU A 104 2.34 -25.18 0.90
C LEU A 104 3.06 -26.15 1.83
N ASP A 105 3.25 -27.38 1.37
CA ASP A 105 3.92 -28.40 2.17
C ASP A 105 5.44 -28.35 1.91
N ALA A 106 6.17 -27.76 2.85
CA ALA A 106 7.61 -27.51 2.73
C ALA A 106 8.45 -28.80 2.67
N GLY A 107 7.90 -29.93 3.15
CA GLY A 107 8.59 -31.22 3.16
C GLY A 107 8.47 -32.00 1.84
N THR A 108 7.36 -31.85 1.11
CA THR A 108 7.09 -32.59 -0.14
C THR A 108 7.24 -31.75 -1.39
N GLY A 109 7.37 -30.42 -1.25
CA GLY A 109 7.42 -29.48 -2.38
C GLY A 109 6.11 -29.47 -3.19
N SER A 110 5.01 -29.96 -2.61
CA SER A 110 3.71 -30.09 -3.23
C SER A 110 2.76 -28.97 -2.79
N ILE A 111 1.83 -28.61 -3.68
CA ILE A 111 0.73 -27.69 -3.39
C ILE A 111 -0.48 -28.57 -3.09
N GLY A 112 -1.22 -28.27 -2.02
CA GLY A 112 -2.46 -28.97 -1.69
C GLY A 112 -3.51 -28.96 -2.82
N PRO A 113 -4.63 -29.69 -2.67
CA PRO A 113 -5.62 -29.85 -3.73
C PRO A 113 -6.09 -28.50 -4.31
N ALA A 114 -6.04 -28.38 -5.64
CA ALA A 114 -6.32 -27.12 -6.36
C ALA A 114 -7.72 -26.53 -6.09
N GLU A 115 -8.67 -27.38 -5.70
CA GLU A 115 -10.07 -27.04 -5.40
C GLU A 115 -10.21 -26.04 -4.25
N ASN A 116 -9.36 -26.15 -3.22
CA ASN A 116 -9.37 -25.20 -2.09
C ASN A 116 -8.49 -23.97 -2.33
N TRP A 117 -7.51 -24.05 -3.24
CA TRP A 117 -6.53 -22.99 -3.46
C TRP A 117 -7.05 -21.83 -4.34
N TYR A 118 -7.74 -22.17 -5.44
CA TYR A 118 -8.18 -21.21 -6.44
C TYR A 118 -9.13 -20.10 -5.94
N PRO A 119 -10.16 -20.38 -5.10
CA PRO A 119 -11.06 -19.32 -4.63
C PRO A 119 -10.33 -18.28 -3.78
N PHE A 120 -9.44 -18.71 -2.87
CA PHE A 120 -8.64 -17.77 -2.07
C PHE A 120 -7.68 -16.96 -2.93
N HIS A 121 -7.05 -17.59 -3.93
CA HIS A 121 -6.17 -16.88 -4.85
C HIS A 121 -6.92 -15.80 -5.66
N ARG A 122 -8.16 -16.09 -6.11
CA ARG A 122 -8.99 -15.12 -6.83
C ARG A 122 -9.37 -13.92 -5.95
N VAL A 123 -9.77 -14.18 -4.70
CA VAL A 123 -10.06 -13.12 -3.72
C VAL A 123 -8.80 -12.28 -3.48
N TYR A 124 -7.64 -12.92 -3.30
CA TYR A 124 -6.36 -12.25 -3.12
C TYR A 124 -6.06 -11.29 -4.28
N LEU A 125 -6.18 -11.75 -5.54
CA LEU A 125 -5.92 -10.92 -6.72
C LEU A 125 -6.89 -9.73 -6.86
N LEU A 126 -8.16 -9.94 -6.57
CA LEU A 126 -9.15 -8.87 -6.59
C LEU A 126 -8.85 -7.83 -5.52
N THR A 127 -8.60 -8.27 -4.28
CA THR A 127 -8.27 -7.38 -3.16
C THR A 127 -6.98 -6.60 -3.44
N ALA A 128 -5.95 -7.24 -3.98
CA ALA A 128 -4.73 -6.60 -4.42
C ALA A 128 -4.97 -5.49 -5.45
N THR A 129 -5.85 -5.74 -6.42
CA THR A 129 -6.22 -4.76 -7.44
C THR A 129 -6.89 -3.55 -6.82
N VAL A 130 -7.89 -3.77 -5.95
CA VAL A 130 -8.57 -2.70 -5.20
C VAL A 130 -7.57 -1.90 -4.36
N GLN A 131 -6.63 -2.58 -3.70
CA GLN A 131 -5.59 -1.95 -2.88
C GLN A 131 -4.70 -1.02 -3.70
N VAL A 132 -4.26 -1.42 -4.90
CA VAL A 132 -3.43 -0.57 -5.78
C VAL A 132 -4.16 0.71 -6.18
N PHE A 133 -5.43 0.60 -6.58
CA PHE A 133 -6.22 1.77 -6.96
C PHE A 133 -6.51 2.68 -5.77
N ALA A 134 -6.89 2.12 -4.61
CA ALA A 134 -7.12 2.88 -3.40
C ALA A 134 -5.85 3.60 -2.91
N ALA A 135 -4.69 2.94 -3.00
CA ALA A 135 -3.40 3.51 -2.61
C ALA A 135 -3.00 4.65 -3.54
N SER A 136 -3.24 4.50 -4.85
CA SER A 136 -3.01 5.54 -5.85
C SER A 136 -3.90 6.76 -5.61
N ALA A 137 -5.19 6.56 -5.34
CA ALA A 137 -6.10 7.64 -5.00
C ALA A 137 -5.66 8.35 -3.69
N TRP A 138 -5.23 7.57 -2.69
CA TRP A 138 -4.77 8.12 -1.42
C TRP A 138 -3.54 9.01 -1.58
N ILE A 139 -2.52 8.57 -2.32
CA ILE A 139 -1.28 9.36 -2.47
C ILE A 139 -1.54 10.65 -3.23
N ILE A 140 -2.40 10.63 -4.25
CA ILE A 140 -2.80 11.83 -5.00
C ILE A 140 -3.46 12.85 -4.06
N LEU A 141 -4.41 12.42 -3.22
CA LEU A 141 -5.07 13.31 -2.26
C LEU A 141 -4.11 13.85 -1.20
N THR A 142 -3.19 13.02 -0.71
CA THR A 142 -2.16 13.42 0.25
C THR A 142 -1.21 14.46 -0.33
N LEU A 143 -0.73 14.28 -1.56
CA LEU A 143 0.12 15.27 -2.24
C LEU A 143 -0.60 16.61 -2.42
N PHE A 144 -1.89 16.60 -2.78
CA PHE A 144 -2.65 17.83 -2.88
C PHE A 144 -2.88 18.51 -1.52
N ALA A 145 -3.00 17.75 -0.44
CA ALA A 145 -3.11 18.30 0.92
C ALA A 145 -1.79 18.99 1.33
N TRP A 146 -0.66 18.31 1.15
CA TRP A 146 0.66 18.86 1.46
C TRP A 146 1.00 20.12 0.65
N ARG A 147 0.67 20.15 -0.66
CA ARG A 147 0.84 21.36 -1.49
C ARG A 147 0.08 22.57 -0.97
N ARG A 148 -1.05 22.37 -0.29
CA ARG A 148 -1.83 23.46 0.32
C ARG A 148 -1.23 23.92 1.63
N GLU A 149 -0.80 22.99 2.48
CA GLU A 149 -0.05 23.31 3.71
C GLU A 149 1.20 24.16 3.41
N ASP A 150 1.88 23.88 2.29
CA ASP A 150 3.07 24.64 1.89
C ASP A 150 2.71 26.07 1.45
N ARG A 151 1.56 26.25 0.79
CA ARG A 151 1.07 27.59 0.40
C ARG A 151 0.62 28.43 1.60
N SER A 152 -0.02 27.82 2.61
CA SER A 152 -0.40 28.54 3.83
C SER A 152 0.81 28.91 4.69
N SER A 153 1.85 28.08 4.70
CA SER A 153 3.09 28.33 5.45
C SER A 153 3.99 29.38 4.79
N SER A 154 3.86 29.57 3.47
CA SER A 154 4.59 30.57 2.68
C SER A 154 3.84 31.91 2.56
N GLY A 155 2.73 32.08 3.30
CA GLY A 155 1.98 33.33 3.36
C GLY A 155 2.84 34.46 3.92
N ASP A 156 3.39 35.24 3.00
CA ASP A 156 4.18 36.45 3.19
C ASP A 156 3.47 37.47 4.10
N PRO A 157 4.04 37.88 5.25
CA PRO A 157 3.53 38.98 6.07
C PRO A 157 3.66 40.37 5.39
N GLY A 158 4.24 40.46 4.19
CA GLY A 158 4.83 41.69 3.66
C GLY A 158 4.07 42.43 2.56
N VAL A 159 2.73 42.58 2.60
CA VAL A 159 2.04 43.69 1.89
C VAL A 159 0.87 44.19 2.73
N SER A 160 1.16 44.73 3.91
CA SER A 160 0.21 45.51 4.72
C SER A 160 0.96 46.56 5.53
N ALA A 161 1.78 47.36 4.85
CA ALA A 161 2.30 48.61 5.40
C ALA A 161 2.61 49.56 4.25
N THR A 162 2.08 50.78 4.34
CA THR A 162 2.14 51.92 3.39
C THR A 162 1.16 51.85 2.22
N GLY A 163 0.23 52.79 1.99
CA GLY A 163 0.04 54.12 2.56
C GLY A 163 -1.44 54.41 2.80
N GLY A 164 -1.75 54.79 4.03
CA GLY A 164 -2.83 55.73 4.28
C GLY A 164 -2.32 57.15 4.05
N LEU A 165 -3.29 58.02 3.76
CA LEU A 165 -3.25 59.47 3.56
C LEU A 165 -2.91 59.94 2.14
#